data_AF-A0A5D2NQJ1-F1
#
_entry.id   AF-A0A5D2NQJ1-F1
#
_cell.length_a   1.000
_cell.length_b   1.000
_cell.length_c   1.000
_cell.angle_alpha   90.00
_cell.angle_beta   90.00
_cell.angle_gamma   90.00
#
_symmetry.space_group_name_H-M   'P 1'
#
loop_
_entity.id
_entity.type
_entity.pdbx_description
1 polymer ?
#
loop_
_entity_poly.entity_id
_entity_poly.type
_entity_poly.pdbx_seq_one_letter_code
_entity_poly.pdbx_strand_id
1 'polypeptide(L)'
;MDKDSQNFPIDGKRDNPCSGKYMYVHRLPSRFNSDSLKDSRTLNKWFDMCSSIMNSGFGPRIETPQVIFHNRMKQYKCLTNNSSMASAVFVPFYAGLDVGRYLWDYNTTVRDCLPYDIVDWLRNRAEWKRLWGQDHFFTIWKSTGLGGNKLMPLPESMNMTMLSTETSSYCNEFSVPYPTYFRPSTYIDVIHWQKQVRSRKRRYLFYFASAPHPTMNDSIRIQIINKCLTSKNTCKLLDCNSSANKCGTPVQVLKVFRNSVFCLHPPGDSYTMCSMFNSILAGCIPVFFHPYSAYAQYIWYFPKNYTSYSVYIPANDIKHGSVSINESLSRFPEDRVVAMRKEVVKLIPKRVEKVKKDAKEEKDPSVGFAAWNCWKLKLSGIMGDPPLEQLF
;
A
#
# COMPACT_ATOMS: atom_id res chain seq x y z
N MET A 1 -18.70 34.39 -62.46
CA MET A 1 -19.47 33.24 -61.94
C MET A 1 -18.69 32.02 -62.39
N ASP A 2 -18.19 31.14 -61.52
CA ASP A 2 -18.49 31.00 -60.09
C ASP A 2 -17.28 30.74 -59.20
N LYS A 3 -17.53 30.77 -57.88
CA LYS A 3 -16.60 30.41 -56.82
C LYS A 3 -16.58 28.89 -56.67
N ASP A 4 -15.40 28.29 -56.58
CA ASP A 4 -15.23 27.01 -55.91
C ASP A 4 -14.05 27.06 -54.94
N SER A 5 -14.38 27.31 -53.67
CA SER A 5 -13.44 27.24 -52.54
C SER A 5 -13.36 25.81 -52.04
N GLN A 6 -12.24 25.12 -52.33
CA GLN A 6 -11.95 23.80 -51.79
C GLN A 6 -11.77 23.85 -50.26
N ASN A 7 -12.78 23.38 -49.53
CA ASN A 7 -12.66 23.12 -48.09
C ASN A 7 -12.05 21.73 -47.87
N PHE A 8 -10.82 21.68 -47.37
CA PHE A 8 -10.27 20.47 -46.75
C PHE A 8 -11.01 20.21 -45.42
N PRO A 9 -11.57 19.00 -45.19
CA PRO A 9 -12.04 18.62 -43.87
C PRO A 9 -10.82 18.32 -42.99
N ILE A 10 -10.42 19.28 -42.16
CA ILE A 10 -9.55 19.02 -41.01
C ILE A 10 -10.42 18.26 -40.00
N ASP A 11 -10.43 16.92 -40.06
CA ASP A 11 -11.04 16.06 -39.04
C ASP A 11 -10.18 16.11 -37.77
N GLY A 12 -10.33 17.24 -37.05
CA GLY A 12 -9.77 17.44 -35.72
C GLY A 12 -10.51 16.59 -34.71
N LYS A 13 -10.32 15.27 -34.77
CA LYS A 13 -10.65 14.35 -33.69
C LYS A 13 -9.98 14.83 -32.42
N ARG A 14 -10.76 15.51 -31.57
CA ARG A 14 -10.38 15.76 -30.19
C ARG A 14 -10.30 14.41 -29.52
N ASP A 15 -9.08 13.92 -29.29
CA ASP A 15 -8.87 12.64 -28.63
C ASP A 15 -9.68 12.56 -27.34
N ASN A 16 -10.53 11.54 -27.29
CA ASN A 16 -11.40 11.31 -26.15
C ASN A 16 -10.50 11.19 -24.91
N PRO A 17 -10.64 12.07 -23.89
CA PRO A 17 -9.74 12.09 -22.74
C PRO A 17 -9.78 10.81 -21.92
N CYS A 18 -10.78 9.96 -22.14
CA CYS A 18 -10.95 8.63 -21.54
C CYS A 18 -10.53 7.45 -22.46
N SER A 19 -10.01 7.71 -23.66
CA SER A 19 -9.42 6.67 -24.51
C SER A 19 -8.31 5.92 -23.75
N GLY A 20 -8.33 4.59 -23.82
CA GLY A 20 -7.45 3.69 -23.05
C GLY A 20 -7.61 3.73 -21.52
N LYS A 21 -8.57 4.52 -21.00
CA LYS A 21 -8.73 4.80 -19.56
C LYS A 21 -10.12 4.40 -19.05
N TYR A 22 -10.93 3.73 -19.85
CA TYR A 22 -12.28 3.35 -19.45
C TYR A 22 -12.28 2.21 -18.44
N MET A 23 -13.05 2.36 -17.37
CA MET A 23 -13.17 1.35 -16.31
C MET A 23 -14.64 0.99 -16.07
N TYR A 24 -14.92 -0.31 -15.95
CA TYR A 24 -16.23 -0.83 -15.58
C TYR A 24 -16.19 -1.32 -14.13
N VAL A 25 -17.28 -1.14 -13.38
CA VAL A 25 -17.42 -1.64 -12.00
C VAL A 25 -18.60 -2.60 -11.97
N HIS A 26 -18.32 -3.85 -11.58
CA HIS A 26 -19.36 -4.89 -11.54
C HIS A 26 -20.52 -4.53 -10.60
N ARG A 27 -21.75 -4.68 -11.09
CA ARG A 27 -22.97 -4.56 -10.28
C ARG A 27 -23.20 -5.86 -9.50
N LEU A 28 -22.38 -6.08 -8.46
CA LEU A 28 -22.48 -7.25 -7.59
C LEU A 28 -23.79 -7.25 -6.77
N PRO A 29 -24.43 -8.43 -6.55
CA PRO A 29 -25.43 -8.60 -5.51
C PRO A 29 -24.93 -8.15 -4.13
N SER A 30 -25.83 -7.58 -3.32
CA SER A 30 -25.50 -6.96 -2.03
C SER A 30 -24.74 -7.86 -1.05
N ARG A 31 -24.96 -9.18 -1.13
CA ARG A 31 -24.30 -10.18 -0.27
C ARG A 31 -22.78 -10.12 -0.31
N PHE A 32 -22.21 -9.73 -1.46
CA PHE A 32 -20.77 -9.62 -1.67
C PHE A 32 -20.15 -8.31 -1.17
N ASN A 33 -20.94 -7.29 -0.82
CA ASN A 33 -20.41 -5.97 -0.46
C ASN A 33 -21.24 -5.14 0.54
N SER A 34 -22.52 -4.89 0.32
CA SER A 34 -23.33 -3.99 1.16
C SER A 34 -23.92 -4.69 2.38
N ASP A 35 -24.40 -5.93 2.23
CA ASP A 35 -24.92 -6.72 3.36
C ASP A 35 -23.82 -7.00 4.38
N SER A 36 -22.62 -7.21 3.85
CA SER A 36 -21.35 -7.26 4.56
C SER A 36 -21.07 -6.09 5.52
N LEU A 37 -21.75 -4.94 5.37
CA LEU A 37 -21.55 -3.75 6.23
C LEU A 37 -22.72 -3.51 7.22
N LYS A 38 -23.82 -4.28 7.12
CA LYS A 38 -25.03 -4.09 7.94
C LYS A 38 -24.79 -4.36 9.42
N ASP A 39 -24.04 -5.42 9.72
CA ASP A 39 -23.50 -5.68 11.05
C ASP A 39 -22.00 -5.45 11.01
N SER A 40 -21.57 -4.26 11.42
CA SER A 40 -20.17 -3.88 11.44
C SER A 40 -19.43 -4.27 12.72
N ARG A 41 -20.14 -4.81 13.72
CA ARG A 41 -19.52 -5.29 14.97
C ARG A 41 -18.92 -6.67 14.81
N THR A 42 -19.50 -7.52 13.96
CA THR A 42 -18.97 -8.86 13.68
C THR A 42 -17.81 -8.88 12.67
N LEU A 43 -17.39 -7.74 12.11
CA LEU A 43 -16.29 -7.65 11.14
C LEU A 43 -14.89 -7.77 11.75
N ASN A 44 -14.76 -7.55 13.06
CA ASN A 44 -13.51 -7.65 13.78
C ASN A 44 -13.78 -8.00 15.25
N LYS A 45 -13.11 -9.03 15.78
CA LYS A 45 -13.38 -9.53 17.14
C LYS A 45 -12.71 -8.75 18.26
N TRP A 46 -11.81 -7.82 17.96
CA TRP A 46 -11.08 -7.06 18.98
C TRP A 46 -11.54 -5.61 19.12
N PHE A 47 -12.20 -5.03 18.11
CA PHE A 47 -12.72 -3.66 18.16
C PHE A 47 -13.90 -3.45 17.20
N ASP A 48 -14.82 -2.57 17.60
CA ASP A 48 -16.00 -2.23 16.82
C ASP A 48 -15.63 -1.46 15.53
N MET A 49 -15.89 -2.08 14.36
CA MET A 49 -15.66 -1.45 13.06
C MET A 49 -16.78 -0.50 12.61
N CYS A 50 -17.88 -0.33 13.36
CA CYS A 50 -18.95 0.62 13.04
C CYS A 50 -18.36 2.00 12.70
N SER A 51 -17.48 2.50 13.57
CA SER A 51 -16.74 3.75 13.35
C SER A 51 -16.03 3.74 11.98
N SER A 52 -15.11 2.81 11.77
CA SER A 52 -14.27 2.69 10.57
C SER A 52 -15.05 2.64 9.24
N ILE A 53 -16.32 2.21 9.25
CA ILE A 53 -17.15 1.98 8.05
C ILE A 53 -18.11 3.13 7.74
N MET A 54 -18.39 4.02 8.71
CA MET A 54 -19.15 5.25 8.50
C MET A 54 -18.60 6.09 7.33
N ASN A 55 -19.43 7.01 6.81
CA ASN A 55 -19.05 7.92 5.72
C ASN A 55 -18.44 7.18 4.52
N SER A 56 -19.11 6.15 3.99
CA SER A 56 -18.59 5.39 2.83
C SER A 56 -17.18 4.83 3.07
N GLY A 57 -16.91 4.35 4.28
CA GLY A 57 -15.61 3.84 4.70
C GLY A 57 -14.55 4.89 5.04
N PHE A 58 -14.84 6.18 4.97
CA PHE A 58 -13.92 7.21 5.45
C PHE A 58 -13.92 7.34 7.00
N GLY A 59 -14.86 6.65 7.67
CA GLY A 59 -15.14 6.67 9.10
C GLY A 59 -15.51 8.05 9.66
N PRO A 60 -15.68 8.22 10.98
CA PRO A 60 -15.73 9.53 11.62
C PRO A 60 -14.32 10.15 11.58
N ARG A 61 -13.94 10.70 10.42
CA ARG A 61 -12.57 11.17 10.13
C ARG A 61 -11.47 10.10 10.42
N ILE A 62 -11.71 8.79 10.16
CA ILE A 62 -10.77 7.62 9.95
C ILE A 62 -11.53 6.26 10.14
N GLU A 63 -11.29 5.10 9.51
CA GLU A 63 -10.91 4.66 8.13
C GLU A 63 -11.28 3.17 7.89
N THR A 64 -11.77 2.79 6.71
CA THR A 64 -11.71 1.42 6.14
C THR A 64 -11.21 1.43 4.68
N PRO A 65 -10.00 0.92 4.39
CA PRO A 65 -9.36 1.07 3.08
C PRO A 65 -10.06 0.46 1.86
N GLN A 66 -10.64 -0.75 1.95
CA GLN A 66 -11.32 -1.38 0.80
C GLN A 66 -12.56 -0.58 0.37
N VAL A 67 -13.30 -0.05 1.35
CA VAL A 67 -14.51 0.74 1.14
C VAL A 67 -14.14 2.13 0.61
N ILE A 68 -13.04 2.73 1.10
CA ILE A 68 -12.45 3.95 0.52
C ILE A 68 -12.06 3.74 -0.96
N PHE A 69 -11.42 2.63 -1.29
CA PHE A 69 -11.02 2.32 -2.66
C PHE A 69 -12.25 2.22 -3.57
N HIS A 70 -13.24 1.43 -3.19
CA HIS A 70 -14.48 1.28 -3.97
C HIS A 70 -15.20 2.62 -4.19
N ASN A 71 -15.30 3.48 -3.18
CA ASN A 71 -15.96 4.78 -3.35
C ASN A 71 -15.12 5.78 -4.16
N ARG A 72 -13.79 5.68 -4.15
CA ARG A 72 -12.94 6.40 -5.13
C ARG A 72 -13.14 5.88 -6.56
N MET A 73 -13.26 4.57 -6.75
CA MET A 73 -13.55 3.99 -8.06
C MET A 73 -14.89 4.48 -8.62
N LYS A 74 -15.94 4.58 -7.79
CA LYS A 74 -17.25 5.15 -8.16
C LYS A 74 -17.21 6.62 -8.63
N GLN A 75 -16.15 7.35 -8.30
CA GLN A 75 -15.98 8.77 -8.66
C GLN A 75 -14.97 8.96 -9.81
N TYR A 76 -14.48 7.87 -10.40
CA TYR A 76 -13.49 7.94 -11.45
C TYR A 76 -14.09 8.51 -12.76
N LYS A 77 -13.42 9.51 -13.35
CA LYS A 77 -13.95 10.29 -14.49
C LYS A 77 -14.29 9.43 -15.71
N CYS A 78 -13.58 8.33 -15.92
CA CYS A 78 -13.72 7.44 -17.08
C CYS A 78 -14.44 6.13 -16.74
N LEU A 79 -15.39 6.18 -15.78
CA LEU A 79 -16.34 5.09 -15.63
C LEU A 79 -17.23 4.96 -16.86
N THR A 80 -17.48 3.71 -17.29
CA THR A 80 -18.44 3.37 -18.34
C THR A 80 -19.52 2.45 -17.80
N ASN A 81 -20.76 2.59 -18.28
CA ASN A 81 -21.82 1.59 -18.10
C ASN A 81 -21.77 0.49 -19.17
N ASN A 82 -21.06 0.71 -20.28
CA ASN A 82 -20.85 -0.27 -21.33
C ASN A 82 -19.51 -0.99 -21.11
N SER A 83 -19.58 -2.25 -20.69
CA SER A 83 -18.41 -3.06 -20.36
C SER A 83 -17.53 -3.38 -21.59
N SER A 84 -18.08 -3.39 -22.81
CA SER A 84 -17.29 -3.64 -24.02
C SER A 84 -16.22 -2.56 -24.28
N MET A 85 -16.47 -1.32 -23.82
CA MET A 85 -15.53 -0.20 -23.93
C MET A 85 -14.46 -0.17 -22.82
N ALA A 86 -14.60 -0.99 -21.76
CA ALA A 86 -13.73 -0.91 -20.60
C ALA A 86 -12.39 -1.62 -20.82
N SER A 87 -11.30 -0.90 -20.59
CA SER A 87 -9.92 -1.42 -20.61
C SER A 87 -9.59 -2.27 -19.38
N ALA A 88 -10.29 -2.03 -18.26
CA ALA A 88 -10.19 -2.83 -17.04
C ALA A 88 -11.53 -2.92 -16.30
N VAL A 89 -11.73 -4.03 -15.58
CA VAL A 89 -12.94 -4.35 -14.83
C VAL A 89 -12.63 -4.45 -13.34
N PHE A 90 -13.19 -3.55 -12.54
CA PHE A 90 -13.05 -3.62 -11.08
C PHE A 90 -14.10 -4.55 -10.48
N VAL A 91 -13.66 -5.52 -9.68
CA VAL A 91 -14.50 -6.39 -8.85
C VAL A 91 -14.54 -5.81 -7.42
N PRO A 92 -15.65 -5.17 -6.99
CA PRO A 92 -15.75 -4.53 -5.68
C PRO A 92 -16.07 -5.52 -4.55
N PHE A 93 -15.30 -6.61 -4.45
CA PHE A 93 -15.42 -7.60 -3.38
C PHE A 93 -14.58 -7.19 -2.16
N TYR A 94 -15.19 -7.17 -0.97
CA TYR A 94 -14.53 -6.75 0.27
C TYR A 94 -13.79 -7.91 0.96
N ALA A 95 -12.84 -8.52 0.24
CA ALA A 95 -12.15 -9.75 0.65
C ALA A 95 -11.54 -9.72 2.08
N GLY A 96 -11.00 -8.58 2.54
CA GLY A 96 -10.41 -8.47 3.88
C GLY A 96 -11.47 -8.37 4.99
N LEU A 97 -12.59 -7.69 4.72
CA LEU A 97 -13.73 -7.63 5.63
C LEU A 97 -14.48 -8.97 5.72
N ASP A 98 -14.54 -9.72 4.61
CA ASP A 98 -15.09 -11.08 4.58
C ASP A 98 -14.29 -12.05 5.45
N VAL A 99 -12.96 -12.11 5.27
CA VAL A 99 -12.06 -12.87 6.17
C VAL A 99 -12.25 -12.45 7.63
N GLY A 100 -12.36 -11.14 7.89
CA GLY A 100 -12.51 -10.59 9.24
C GLY A 100 -13.70 -11.14 10.04
N ARG A 101 -14.84 -11.45 9.40
CA ARG A 101 -15.99 -12.06 10.08
C ARG A 101 -15.71 -13.47 10.57
N TYR A 102 -15.11 -14.28 9.70
CA TYR A 102 -15.07 -15.74 9.84
C TYR A 102 -13.71 -16.25 10.31
N LEU A 103 -12.89 -15.38 10.91
CA LEU A 103 -11.58 -15.73 11.44
C LEU A 103 -11.70 -16.38 12.83
N TRP A 104 -10.79 -17.31 13.14
CA TRP A 104 -10.73 -18.15 14.36
C TRP A 104 -11.91 -19.11 14.56
N ASP A 105 -13.03 -18.62 15.11
CA ASP A 105 -14.08 -19.45 15.74
C ASP A 105 -15.15 -19.96 14.76
N TYR A 106 -14.89 -19.91 13.45
CA TYR A 106 -15.83 -20.35 12.42
C TYR A 106 -15.25 -21.51 11.61
N ASN A 107 -16.13 -22.42 11.20
CA ASN A 107 -15.76 -23.54 10.31
C ASN A 107 -15.21 -23.00 8.97
N THR A 108 -14.16 -23.63 8.46
CA THR A 108 -13.52 -23.30 7.17
C THR A 108 -14.54 -23.29 6.02
N THR A 109 -15.55 -24.17 6.05
CA THR A 109 -16.65 -24.17 5.06
C THR A 109 -17.42 -22.84 5.04
N VAL A 110 -17.66 -22.22 6.20
CA VAL A 110 -18.35 -20.92 6.29
C VAL A 110 -17.42 -19.80 5.83
N ARG A 111 -16.16 -19.81 6.29
CA ARG A 111 -15.13 -18.82 5.93
C ARG A 111 -14.81 -18.79 4.43
N ASP A 112 -14.83 -19.96 3.77
CA ASP A 112 -14.43 -20.09 2.37
C ASP A 112 -15.63 -20.03 1.39
N CYS A 113 -16.87 -20.00 1.89
CA CYS A 113 -18.10 -19.98 1.08
C CYS A 113 -18.19 -18.77 0.14
N LEU A 114 -18.09 -17.55 0.66
CA LEU A 114 -18.25 -16.34 -0.15
C LEU A 114 -17.17 -16.18 -1.25
N PRO A 115 -15.90 -16.59 -1.03
CA PRO A 115 -14.90 -16.77 -2.08
C PRO A 115 -15.29 -17.70 -3.24
N TYR A 116 -15.83 -18.89 -2.96
CA TYR A 116 -16.29 -19.79 -4.02
C TYR A 116 -17.46 -19.19 -4.79
N ASP A 117 -18.40 -18.58 -4.08
CA ASP A 117 -19.57 -17.93 -4.67
C ASP A 117 -19.24 -16.74 -5.57
N ILE A 118 -18.23 -15.93 -5.24
CA ILE A 118 -17.86 -14.77 -6.09
C ILE A 118 -17.15 -15.21 -7.37
N VAL A 119 -16.31 -16.25 -7.34
CA VAL A 119 -15.66 -16.76 -8.57
C VAL A 119 -16.67 -17.48 -9.47
N ASP A 120 -17.63 -18.22 -8.90
CA ASP A 120 -18.75 -18.78 -9.67
C ASP A 120 -19.65 -17.69 -10.25
N TRP A 121 -19.94 -16.64 -9.48
CA TRP A 121 -20.71 -15.50 -9.99
C TRP A 121 -20.00 -14.80 -11.14
N LEU A 122 -18.67 -14.68 -11.07
CA LEU A 122 -17.83 -14.03 -12.09
C LEU A 122 -17.71 -14.86 -13.37
N ARG A 123 -17.35 -16.15 -13.30
CA ARG A 123 -17.15 -17.00 -14.49
C ARG A 123 -18.38 -17.09 -15.40
N ASN A 124 -19.56 -16.88 -14.83
CA ASN A 124 -20.84 -16.85 -15.52
C ASN A 124 -21.17 -15.50 -16.22
N ARG A 125 -20.36 -14.44 -16.06
CA ARG A 125 -20.56 -13.12 -16.69
C ARG A 125 -20.00 -13.04 -18.11
N ALA A 126 -20.62 -12.23 -18.95
CA ALA A 126 -20.12 -11.95 -20.30
C ALA A 126 -18.78 -11.20 -20.27
N GLU A 127 -18.63 -10.27 -19.32
CA GLU A 127 -17.38 -9.55 -19.05
C GLU A 127 -16.21 -10.49 -18.78
N TRP A 128 -16.45 -11.54 -17.97
CA TRP A 128 -15.41 -12.52 -17.65
C TRP A 128 -14.96 -13.30 -18.88
N LYS A 129 -15.92 -13.75 -19.70
CA LYS A 129 -15.65 -14.56 -20.90
C LYS A 129 -14.82 -13.84 -21.96
N ARG A 130 -14.74 -12.50 -21.91
CA ARG A 130 -13.96 -11.66 -22.84
C ARG A 130 -12.44 -11.94 -22.77
N LEU A 131 -11.87 -11.94 -21.57
CA LEU A 131 -10.42 -12.13 -21.33
C LEU A 131 -10.13 -13.09 -20.15
N TRP A 132 -11.12 -13.90 -19.78
CA TRP A 132 -11.02 -14.99 -18.80
C TRP A 132 -10.52 -14.53 -17.41
N GLY A 133 -10.81 -13.27 -17.06
CA GLY A 133 -10.40 -12.63 -15.82
C GLY A 133 -9.13 -11.76 -15.91
N GLN A 134 -8.38 -11.79 -17.01
CA GLN A 134 -7.09 -11.06 -17.11
C GLN A 134 -7.24 -9.52 -17.09
N ASP A 135 -8.38 -9.01 -17.55
CA ASP A 135 -8.78 -7.60 -17.46
C ASP A 135 -9.48 -7.25 -16.14
N HIS A 136 -9.71 -8.23 -15.26
CA HIS A 136 -10.35 -8.03 -13.96
C HIS A 136 -9.32 -7.81 -12.85
N PHE A 137 -9.66 -6.96 -11.89
CA PHE A 137 -8.84 -6.75 -10.70
C PHE A 137 -9.67 -6.48 -9.44
N PHE A 138 -9.11 -6.82 -8.29
CA PHE A 138 -9.74 -6.60 -6.98
C PHE A 138 -8.72 -6.17 -5.93
N THR A 139 -9.20 -5.65 -4.80
CA THR A 139 -8.34 -5.19 -3.70
C THR A 139 -8.45 -6.08 -2.47
N ILE A 140 -7.32 -6.48 -1.88
CA ILE A 140 -7.25 -7.26 -0.64
C ILE A 140 -6.56 -6.42 0.45
N TRP A 141 -7.28 -6.09 1.51
CA TRP A 141 -6.67 -5.48 2.67
C TRP A 141 -6.30 -6.55 3.70
N LYS A 142 -5.02 -6.97 3.72
CA LYS A 142 -4.56 -7.96 4.70
C LYS A 142 -4.44 -7.31 6.07
N SER A 143 -5.23 -7.79 7.02
CA SER A 143 -4.86 -7.69 8.44
C SER A 143 -3.67 -8.62 8.69
N THR A 144 -2.77 -8.21 9.58
CA THR A 144 -1.43 -8.79 9.72
C THR A 144 -1.41 -10.23 10.21
N GLY A 145 -0.54 -11.07 9.66
CA GLY A 145 -0.10 -12.35 10.27
C GLY A 145 -1.13 -13.49 10.42
N LEU A 146 -2.37 -13.35 9.90
CA LEU A 146 -3.47 -14.26 10.23
C LEU A 146 -4.10 -14.89 8.98
N GLY A 147 -4.52 -16.15 9.12
CA GLY A 147 -4.94 -17.02 8.01
C GLY A 147 -6.04 -16.42 7.14
N GLY A 148 -5.85 -16.48 5.82
CA GLY A 148 -6.85 -16.06 4.85
C GLY A 148 -7.99 -17.07 4.66
N ASN A 149 -8.99 -16.66 3.88
CA ASN A 149 -9.91 -17.58 3.21
C ASN A 149 -9.28 -18.12 1.91
N LYS A 150 -9.95 -19.06 1.25
CA LYS A 150 -9.47 -19.66 -0.01
C LYS A 150 -9.49 -18.75 -1.24
N LEU A 151 -9.84 -17.46 -1.15
CA LEU A 151 -10.00 -16.60 -2.33
C LEU A 151 -8.75 -16.57 -3.23
N MET A 152 -7.57 -16.31 -2.66
CA MET A 152 -6.35 -16.10 -3.47
C MET A 152 -5.91 -17.33 -4.28
N PRO A 153 -5.88 -18.57 -3.72
CA PRO A 153 -5.49 -19.74 -4.50
C PRO A 153 -6.54 -20.27 -5.51
N LEU A 154 -7.69 -19.60 -5.70
CA LEU A 154 -8.66 -20.02 -6.73
C LEU A 154 -8.14 -19.72 -8.14
N PRO A 155 -8.34 -20.61 -9.15
CA PRO A 155 -7.89 -20.39 -10.52
C PRO A 155 -8.39 -19.09 -11.13
N GLU A 156 -9.65 -18.73 -10.88
CA GLU A 156 -10.23 -17.46 -11.32
C GLU A 156 -9.51 -16.27 -10.69
N SER A 157 -9.20 -16.32 -9.39
CA SER A 157 -8.41 -15.28 -8.73
C SER A 157 -6.98 -15.19 -9.27
N MET A 158 -6.36 -16.32 -9.66
CA MET A 158 -5.03 -16.33 -10.29
C MET A 158 -5.01 -15.63 -11.66
N ASN A 159 -6.13 -15.64 -12.39
CA ASN A 159 -6.27 -14.88 -13.64
C ASN A 159 -6.49 -13.38 -13.42
N MET A 160 -7.04 -12.96 -12.28
CA MET A 160 -7.26 -11.55 -11.96
C MET A 160 -6.00 -10.86 -11.43
N THR A 161 -5.89 -9.54 -11.59
CA THR A 161 -4.87 -8.76 -10.86
C THR A 161 -5.28 -8.54 -9.40
N MET A 162 -4.44 -8.94 -8.45
CA MET A 162 -4.66 -8.72 -7.02
C MET A 162 -3.90 -7.49 -6.53
N LEU A 163 -4.61 -6.48 -6.02
CA LEU A 163 -4.01 -5.30 -5.40
C LEU A 163 -4.08 -5.43 -3.88
N SER A 164 -2.96 -5.70 -3.21
CA SER A 164 -2.93 -5.91 -1.75
C SER A 164 -2.09 -4.88 -1.01
N THR A 165 -2.20 -4.82 0.31
CA THR A 165 -1.29 -4.02 1.14
C THR A 165 0.13 -4.57 1.17
N GLU A 166 0.22 -5.89 1.28
CA GLU A 166 1.44 -6.65 1.44
C GLU A 166 1.32 -7.93 0.61
N THR A 167 2.23 -8.12 -0.35
CA THR A 167 2.21 -9.27 -1.25
C THR A 167 2.76 -10.52 -0.60
N SER A 168 2.09 -11.62 -0.88
CA SER A 168 2.58 -12.99 -0.69
C SER A 168 3.32 -13.45 -1.95
N SER A 169 3.48 -14.76 -2.14
CA SER A 169 4.23 -15.36 -3.26
C SER A 169 3.52 -15.37 -4.62
N TYR A 170 2.32 -14.79 -4.73
CA TYR A 170 1.52 -14.83 -5.97
C TYR A 170 2.06 -13.87 -7.04
N CYS A 171 2.15 -14.34 -8.28
CA CYS A 171 2.77 -13.61 -9.40
C CYS A 171 1.93 -12.44 -9.92
N ASN A 172 0.60 -12.56 -9.79
CA ASN A 172 -0.43 -11.59 -10.13
C ASN A 172 -0.79 -10.63 -8.97
N GLU A 173 -0.01 -10.65 -7.88
CA GLU A 173 -0.22 -9.80 -6.70
C GLU A 173 0.77 -8.64 -6.65
N PHE A 174 0.23 -7.43 -6.44
CA PHE A 174 0.98 -6.17 -6.43
C PHE A 174 0.63 -5.33 -5.20
N SER A 175 1.66 -4.83 -4.48
CA SER A 175 1.43 -4.04 -3.27
C SER A 175 1.07 -2.58 -3.60
N VAL A 176 -0.06 -2.13 -3.06
CA VAL A 176 -0.48 -0.73 -3.03
C VAL A 176 -0.20 -0.12 -1.65
N PRO A 177 0.31 1.13 -1.58
CA PRO A 177 0.54 1.82 -0.31
C PRO A 177 -0.69 1.86 0.60
N TYR A 178 -0.43 1.72 1.89
CA TYR A 178 -1.46 1.92 2.91
C TYR A 178 -2.01 3.36 2.80
N PRO A 179 -3.32 3.61 3.03
CA PRO A 179 -3.81 4.94 3.31
C PRO A 179 -3.07 5.56 4.50
N THR A 180 -2.99 6.88 4.46
CA THR A 180 -2.14 7.67 5.35
C THR A 180 -2.93 8.83 5.92
N TYR A 181 -2.43 9.40 7.01
CA TYR A 181 -3.04 10.55 7.65
C TYR A 181 -2.97 11.81 6.78
N PHE A 182 -2.16 11.81 5.72
CA PHE A 182 -2.03 12.93 4.79
C PHE A 182 -3.15 12.89 3.74
N ARG A 183 -4.10 13.81 3.87
CA ARG A 183 -5.24 13.97 2.96
C ARG A 183 -5.30 15.42 2.44
N PRO A 184 -4.45 15.79 1.48
CA PRO A 184 -4.50 17.11 0.86
C PRO A 184 -5.81 17.27 0.06
N SER A 185 -6.43 18.45 0.15
CA SER A 185 -7.61 18.80 -0.66
C SER A 185 -7.20 19.31 -2.04
N THR A 186 -6.01 19.92 -2.14
CA THR A 186 -5.49 20.55 -3.36
C THR A 186 -4.03 20.19 -3.63
N TYR A 187 -3.56 20.46 -4.84
CA TYR A 187 -2.13 20.37 -5.17
C TYR A 187 -1.28 21.45 -4.46
N ILE A 188 -1.91 22.56 -4.02
CA ILE A 188 -1.22 23.62 -3.28
C ILE A 188 -0.88 23.12 -1.87
N ASP A 189 -1.79 22.40 -1.20
CA ASP A 189 -1.56 21.79 0.11
C ASP A 189 -0.34 20.84 0.09
N VAL A 190 -0.20 20.11 -1.01
CA VAL A 190 0.94 19.22 -1.28
C VAL A 190 2.25 20.01 -1.36
N ILE A 191 2.30 21.09 -2.14
CA ILE A 191 3.50 21.92 -2.29
C ILE A 191 3.87 22.57 -0.95
N HIS A 192 2.87 23.11 -0.23
CA HIS A 192 3.05 23.69 1.10
C HIS A 192 3.59 22.66 2.10
N TRP A 193 3.05 21.44 2.09
CA TRP A 193 3.54 20.35 2.94
C TRP A 193 4.97 19.95 2.58
N GLN A 194 5.30 19.76 1.29
CA GLN A 194 6.67 19.50 0.85
C GLN A 194 7.65 20.60 1.27
N LYS A 195 7.26 21.89 1.17
CA LYS A 195 8.09 23.03 1.61
C LYS A 195 8.34 22.97 3.11
N GLN A 196 7.30 22.79 3.93
CA GLN A 196 7.43 22.63 5.39
C GLN A 196 8.28 21.43 5.79
N VAL A 197 8.09 20.28 5.13
CA VAL A 197 8.81 19.04 5.42
C VAL A 197 10.27 19.13 4.97
N ARG A 198 10.59 19.88 3.91
CA ARG A 198 11.96 20.09 3.44
C ARG A 198 12.76 21.00 4.36
N SER A 199 12.19 22.13 4.81
CA SER A 199 12.90 23.13 5.63
C SER A 199 13.01 22.78 7.13
N ARG A 200 12.30 21.74 7.59
CA ARG A 200 12.24 21.39 9.02
C ARG A 200 13.60 20.95 9.58
N LYS A 201 14.17 21.70 10.52
CA LYS A 201 15.30 21.23 11.34
C LYS A 201 14.86 20.00 12.17
N ARG A 202 15.68 18.96 12.21
CA ARG A 202 15.42 17.69 12.91
C ARG A 202 16.36 17.60 14.11
N ARG A 203 15.84 17.18 15.27
CA ARG A 203 16.57 17.14 16.56
C ARG A 203 17.16 15.76 16.85
N TYR A 204 16.50 14.70 16.39
CA TYR A 204 16.90 13.32 16.69
C TYR A 204 17.55 12.70 15.45
N LEU A 205 18.64 11.95 15.64
CA LEU A 205 19.26 11.20 14.55
C LEU A 205 18.28 10.13 14.06
N PHE A 206 17.71 9.35 14.98
CA PHE A 206 16.73 8.33 14.62
C PHE A 206 15.56 8.23 15.59
N TYR A 207 14.50 7.55 15.14
CA TYR A 207 13.27 7.38 15.89
C TYR A 207 12.70 5.98 15.75
N PHE A 208 12.10 5.50 16.83
CA PHE A 208 11.27 4.29 16.83
C PHE A 208 9.93 4.51 17.54
N ALA A 209 8.86 3.99 16.95
CA ALA A 209 7.54 3.86 17.54
C ALA A 209 7.19 2.37 17.65
N SER A 210 7.16 1.83 18.86
CA SER A 210 6.73 0.46 19.11
C SER A 210 6.41 0.26 20.60
N ALA A 211 5.66 -0.80 20.88
CA ALA A 211 5.72 -1.53 22.14
C ALA A 211 6.61 -2.78 21.95
N PRO A 212 7.07 -3.44 23.01
CA PRO A 212 7.49 -4.84 22.97
C PRO A 212 6.39 -5.73 22.40
N HIS A 213 6.74 -6.85 21.75
CA HIS A 213 5.73 -7.82 21.33
C HIS A 213 5.29 -8.67 22.53
N PRO A 214 3.97 -8.92 22.75
CA PRO A 214 3.49 -9.58 23.98
C PRO A 214 4.09 -10.97 24.25
N THR A 215 4.50 -11.70 23.20
CA THR A 215 4.97 -13.09 23.29
C THR A 215 6.37 -13.34 22.69
N MET A 216 7.07 -12.31 22.19
CA MET A 216 8.37 -12.50 21.49
C MET A 216 9.50 -11.71 22.16
N ASN A 217 10.16 -12.34 23.14
CA ASN A 217 11.23 -11.74 23.93
C ASN A 217 12.53 -11.46 23.16
N ASP A 218 12.85 -12.21 22.10
CA ASP A 218 13.97 -11.90 21.16
C ASP A 218 13.47 -11.33 19.82
N SER A 219 12.53 -10.38 19.89
CA SER A 219 12.20 -9.58 18.71
C SER A 219 13.22 -8.45 18.53
N ILE A 220 13.60 -8.17 17.27
CA ILE A 220 14.44 -7.00 16.92
C ILE A 220 13.85 -5.69 17.48
N ARG A 221 12.53 -5.61 17.63
CA ARG A 221 11.81 -4.48 18.24
C ARG A 221 12.29 -4.21 19.67
N ILE A 222 12.47 -5.25 20.51
CA ILE A 222 12.97 -5.11 21.89
C ILE A 222 14.41 -4.62 21.88
N GLN A 223 15.25 -5.17 21.01
CA GLN A 223 16.66 -4.75 20.91
C GLN A 223 16.79 -3.29 20.46
N ILE A 224 15.94 -2.83 19.53
CA ILE A 224 15.87 -1.42 19.11
C ILE A 224 15.36 -0.53 20.24
N ILE A 225 14.34 -0.96 21.01
CA ILE A 225 13.85 -0.23 22.19
C ILE A 225 14.99 -0.05 23.19
N ASN A 226 15.70 -1.12 23.54
CA ASN A 226 16.80 -1.07 24.51
C ASN A 226 17.95 -0.16 24.05
N LYS A 227 18.38 -0.28 22.78
CA LYS A 227 19.37 0.62 22.16
C LYS A 227 18.88 2.09 22.13
N CYS A 228 17.58 2.33 22.01
CA CYS A 228 17.01 3.68 22.03
C CYS A 228 16.95 4.29 23.45
N LEU A 229 16.62 3.48 24.46
CA LEU A 229 16.56 3.90 25.87
C LEU A 229 17.92 4.29 26.44
N THR A 230 19.00 3.61 26.01
CA THR A 230 20.38 3.97 26.33
C THR A 230 20.83 5.24 25.60
N SER A 231 20.39 5.47 24.37
CA SER A 231 20.86 6.56 23.50
C SER A 231 19.96 7.80 23.53
N LYS A 232 19.63 8.32 24.73
CA LYS A 232 18.62 9.38 24.98
C LYS A 232 18.75 10.66 24.14
N ASN A 233 19.96 11.01 23.71
CA ASN A 233 20.21 12.24 22.94
C ASN A 233 20.14 12.04 21.41
N THR A 234 20.37 10.83 20.90
CA THR A 234 20.36 10.54 19.44
C THR A 234 19.07 9.84 19.01
N CYS A 235 18.52 8.95 19.85
CA CYS A 235 17.27 8.25 19.58
C CYS A 235 16.08 8.88 20.31
N LYS A 236 14.95 9.00 19.61
CA LYS A 236 13.66 9.22 20.24
C LYS A 236 12.83 7.93 20.23
N LEU A 237 12.34 7.52 21.39
CA LEU A 237 11.30 6.50 21.52
C LEU A 237 9.92 7.18 21.66
N LEU A 238 8.92 6.66 20.94
CA LEU A 238 7.51 6.79 21.30
C LEU A 238 7.02 5.42 21.74
N ASP A 239 6.88 5.25 23.04
CA ASP A 239 6.35 4.02 23.63
C ASP A 239 4.85 3.90 23.33
N CYS A 240 4.49 2.84 22.61
CA CYS A 240 3.09 2.53 22.27
C CYS A 240 2.36 1.78 23.40
N ASN A 241 3.06 1.26 24.41
CA ASN A 241 2.49 0.49 25.51
C ASN A 241 1.85 1.37 26.61
N SER A 242 2.14 2.67 26.61
CA SER A 242 1.57 3.59 27.61
C SER A 242 0.04 3.66 27.52
N SER A 243 -0.63 3.74 28.67
CA SER A 243 -2.10 3.76 28.83
C SER A 243 -2.86 4.80 27.98
N ALA A 244 -2.17 5.84 27.49
CA ALA A 244 -2.71 6.85 26.59
C ALA A 244 -2.64 6.49 25.09
N ASN A 245 -2.24 5.26 24.73
CA ASN A 245 -1.99 4.74 23.36
C ASN A 245 -1.49 5.82 22.39
N LYS A 246 -0.32 6.38 22.68
CA LYS A 246 0.23 7.54 21.96
C LYS A 246 0.38 7.29 20.46
N CYS A 247 0.67 6.05 20.08
CA CYS A 247 0.82 5.60 18.70
C CYS A 247 -0.50 5.51 17.93
N GLY A 248 -1.64 5.37 18.62
CA GLY A 248 -2.98 5.48 18.03
C GLY A 248 -3.35 6.90 17.60
N THR A 249 -2.59 7.93 18.01
CA THR A 249 -2.89 9.33 17.66
C THR A 249 -2.00 9.86 16.51
N PRO A 250 -2.57 10.16 15.32
CA PRO A 250 -1.80 10.63 14.15
C PRO A 250 -0.89 11.82 14.43
N VAL A 251 -1.36 12.77 15.25
CA VAL A 251 -0.65 14.00 15.58
C VAL A 251 0.66 13.72 16.33
N GLN A 252 0.67 12.79 17.29
CA GLN A 252 1.87 12.47 18.05
C GLN A 252 2.91 11.75 17.17
N VAL A 253 2.46 10.76 16.41
CA VAL A 253 3.32 10.00 15.47
C VAL A 253 3.97 10.92 14.43
N LEU A 254 3.17 11.75 13.74
CA LEU A 254 3.68 12.72 12.76
C LEU A 254 4.58 13.78 13.40
N LYS A 255 4.29 14.24 14.63
CA LYS A 255 5.14 15.20 15.34
C LYS A 255 6.55 14.64 15.56
N VAL A 256 6.71 13.36 15.87
CA VAL A 256 8.05 12.79 16.05
C VAL A 256 8.73 12.47 14.71
N PHE A 257 8.00 11.92 13.73
CA PHE A 257 8.54 11.70 12.38
C PHE A 257 9.06 12.99 11.73
N ARG A 258 8.42 14.16 11.97
CA ARG A 258 8.88 15.47 11.46
C ARG A 258 10.15 16.00 12.14
N ASN A 259 10.54 15.44 13.29
CA ASN A 259 11.68 15.93 14.09
C ASN A 259 12.88 14.97 14.09
N SER A 260 12.84 13.85 13.36
CA SER A 260 13.87 12.79 13.39
C SER A 260 14.44 12.54 12.00
N VAL A 261 15.75 12.40 11.82
CA VAL A 261 16.38 12.23 10.48
C VAL A 261 16.00 10.90 9.87
N PHE A 262 16.23 9.82 10.60
CA PHE A 262 15.93 8.45 10.22
C PHE A 262 14.74 7.89 11.02
N CYS A 263 13.94 7.02 10.39
CA CYS A 263 12.79 6.37 11.02
C CYS A 263 12.89 4.86 10.85
N LEU A 264 12.96 4.13 11.98
CA LEU A 264 13.20 2.69 11.99
C LEU A 264 11.90 1.92 11.73
N HIS A 265 11.91 1.05 10.71
CA HIS A 265 10.78 0.19 10.33
C HIS A 265 11.21 -1.28 10.33
N PRO A 266 11.41 -1.89 11.51
CA PRO A 266 11.61 -3.33 11.63
C PRO A 266 10.31 -4.12 11.36
N PRO A 267 10.42 -5.36 10.88
CA PRO A 267 9.27 -6.23 10.74
C PRO A 267 8.62 -6.60 12.09
N GLY A 268 7.46 -7.22 12.01
CA GLY A 268 6.83 -8.01 13.07
C GLY A 268 5.81 -8.93 12.42
N ASP A 269 4.56 -8.85 12.85
CA ASP A 269 3.39 -9.58 12.33
C ASP A 269 3.13 -9.33 10.81
N SER A 270 3.79 -8.32 10.26
CA SER A 270 3.87 -7.96 8.84
C SER A 270 5.27 -7.40 8.54
N TYR A 271 5.67 -7.45 7.27
CA TYR A 271 6.90 -6.81 6.82
C TYR A 271 6.75 -5.29 6.72
N THR A 272 5.55 -4.79 6.45
CA THR A 272 5.26 -3.37 6.21
C THR A 272 4.08 -2.88 7.04
N MET A 273 4.18 -1.64 7.53
CA MET A 273 3.13 -0.98 8.29
C MET A 273 2.82 0.42 7.74
N CYS A 274 1.60 0.90 7.99
CA CYS A 274 1.16 2.27 7.65
C CYS A 274 2.11 3.37 8.20
N SER A 275 2.79 3.10 9.32
CA SER A 275 3.84 3.96 9.89
C SER A 275 4.97 4.30 8.90
N MET A 276 5.36 3.38 8.02
CA MET A 276 6.37 3.60 6.97
C MET A 276 5.96 4.73 6.03
N PHE A 277 4.74 4.63 5.47
CA PHE A 277 4.24 5.64 4.52
C PHE A 277 4.07 7.00 5.20
N ASN A 278 3.57 7.02 6.44
CA ASN A 278 3.48 8.27 7.22
C ASN A 278 4.86 8.87 7.55
N SER A 279 5.92 8.07 7.74
CA SER A 279 7.27 8.61 7.96
C SER A 279 7.85 9.23 6.69
N ILE A 280 7.64 8.59 5.54
CA ILE A 280 8.00 9.14 4.21
C ILE A 280 7.26 10.45 3.94
N LEU A 281 5.97 10.53 4.26
CA LEU A 281 5.17 11.75 4.17
C LEU A 281 5.62 12.85 5.14
N ALA A 282 6.16 12.49 6.30
CA ALA A 282 6.84 13.42 7.20
C ALA A 282 8.31 13.71 6.79
N GLY A 283 8.75 13.22 5.62
CA GLY A 283 10.09 13.40 5.05
C GLY A 283 11.22 12.77 5.86
N CYS A 284 10.90 11.81 6.72
CA CYS A 284 11.86 11.04 7.50
C CYS A 284 12.44 9.94 6.60
N ILE A 285 13.76 9.73 6.64
CA ILE A 285 14.42 8.70 5.82
C ILE A 285 14.09 7.34 6.45
N PRO A 286 13.37 6.43 5.76
CA PRO A 286 13.07 5.12 6.31
C PRO A 286 14.34 4.25 6.38
N VAL A 287 14.46 3.52 7.49
CA VAL A 287 15.48 2.49 7.70
C VAL A 287 14.77 1.14 7.76
N PHE A 288 15.08 0.27 6.81
CA PHE A 288 14.47 -1.04 6.67
C PHE A 288 15.39 -2.13 7.21
N PHE A 289 14.78 -3.13 7.83
CA PHE A 289 15.49 -4.29 8.38
C PHE A 289 15.21 -5.60 7.61
N HIS A 290 14.34 -5.54 6.60
CA HIS A 290 14.06 -6.65 5.70
C HIS A 290 13.73 -6.13 4.28
N PRO A 291 14.20 -6.76 3.19
CA PRO A 291 13.92 -6.28 1.82
C PRO A 291 12.43 -6.26 1.46
N TYR A 292 11.63 -7.17 2.04
CA TYR A 292 10.18 -7.18 1.83
C TYR A 292 9.46 -5.98 2.46
N SER A 293 10.06 -5.22 3.39
CA SER A 293 9.41 -4.03 3.95
C SER A 293 9.19 -2.90 2.92
N ALA A 294 9.92 -2.92 1.80
CA ALA A 294 9.74 -1.95 0.73
C ALA A 294 10.08 -2.49 -0.66
N TYR A 295 11.30 -3.04 -0.82
CA TYR A 295 11.98 -3.20 -2.10
C TYR A 295 11.35 -4.28 -2.99
N ALA A 296 10.99 -5.43 -2.42
CA ALA A 296 10.36 -6.55 -3.16
C ALA A 296 8.87 -6.32 -3.50
N GLN A 297 8.26 -5.28 -2.94
CA GLN A 297 6.80 -5.14 -2.87
C GLN A 297 6.26 -3.91 -3.60
N TYR A 298 6.76 -2.72 -3.29
CA TYR A 298 6.21 -1.45 -3.78
C TYR A 298 6.97 -0.92 -5.02
N ILE A 299 7.36 -1.83 -5.92
CA ILE A 299 8.13 -1.55 -7.14
C ILE A 299 7.49 -0.50 -8.07
N TRP A 300 6.16 -0.32 -7.99
CA TRP A 300 5.42 0.70 -8.75
C TRP A 300 5.49 2.11 -8.14
N TYR A 301 5.91 2.23 -6.88
CA TYR A 301 5.79 3.44 -6.07
C TYR A 301 7.15 4.00 -5.63
N PHE A 302 8.16 3.16 -5.44
CA PHE A 302 9.50 3.57 -5.02
C PHE A 302 10.53 3.53 -6.16
N PRO A 303 11.58 4.38 -6.13
CA PRO A 303 12.69 4.31 -7.07
C PRO A 303 13.43 2.97 -7.01
N LYS A 304 13.91 2.46 -8.15
CA LYS A 304 14.76 1.25 -8.20
C LYS A 304 16.07 1.40 -7.41
N ASN A 305 16.65 2.61 -7.36
CA ASN A 305 17.81 2.88 -6.51
C ASN A 305 17.35 3.14 -5.07
N TYR A 306 17.31 2.10 -4.27
CA TYR A 306 16.86 2.16 -2.87
C TYR A 306 17.74 3.08 -2.00
N THR A 307 19.06 3.03 -2.20
CA THR A 307 20.04 3.85 -1.44
C THR A 307 19.85 5.36 -1.61
N SER A 308 19.08 5.78 -2.63
CA SER A 308 18.73 7.19 -2.87
C SER A 308 17.67 7.73 -1.91
N TYR A 309 16.89 6.88 -1.24
CA TYR A 309 15.79 7.32 -0.36
C TYR A 309 15.68 6.57 0.97
N SER A 310 16.34 5.43 1.14
CA SER A 310 16.29 4.61 2.37
C SER A 310 17.66 4.09 2.80
N VAL A 311 17.75 3.68 4.06
CA VAL A 311 18.88 2.89 4.58
C VAL A 311 18.40 1.45 4.77
N TYR A 312 19.27 0.48 4.52
CA TYR A 312 19.03 -0.93 4.85
C TYR A 312 20.05 -1.37 5.91
N ILE A 313 19.58 -2.06 6.95
CA ILE A 313 20.42 -2.67 7.99
C ILE A 313 19.82 -4.05 8.28
N PRO A 314 20.46 -5.17 7.91
CA PRO A 314 19.89 -6.50 8.10
C PRO A 314 19.45 -6.77 9.54
N ALA A 315 18.28 -7.39 9.71
CA ALA A 315 17.72 -7.66 11.03
C ALA A 315 18.65 -8.55 11.90
N ASN A 316 19.32 -9.51 11.26
CA ASN A 316 20.21 -10.46 11.94
C ASN A 316 21.47 -9.77 12.48
N ASP A 317 22.02 -8.78 11.77
CA ASP A 317 23.21 -8.04 12.23
C ASP A 317 22.95 -7.23 13.50
N ILE A 318 21.73 -6.73 13.65
CA ILE A 318 21.28 -6.11 14.90
C ILE A 318 21.18 -7.14 16.01
N LYS A 319 20.62 -8.33 15.71
CA LYS A 319 20.41 -9.44 16.65
C LYS A 319 21.71 -10.04 17.18
N HIS A 320 22.68 -10.28 16.30
CA HIS A 320 23.99 -10.81 16.64
C HIS A 320 24.94 -9.76 17.21
N GLY A 321 24.51 -8.48 17.27
CA GLY A 321 25.32 -7.39 17.80
C GLY A 321 26.46 -6.92 16.90
N SER A 322 26.61 -7.48 15.69
CA SER A 322 27.64 -7.09 14.71
C SER A 322 27.44 -5.66 14.19
N VAL A 323 26.22 -5.12 14.24
CA VAL A 323 25.92 -3.75 13.80
C VAL A 323 25.24 -2.88 14.88
N SER A 324 25.81 -1.69 15.04
CA SER A 324 25.31 -0.61 15.89
C SER A 324 24.53 0.42 15.07
N ILE A 325 23.22 0.54 15.32
CA ILE A 325 22.33 1.46 14.59
C ILE A 325 22.83 2.92 14.69
N ASN A 326 23.30 3.32 15.87
CA ASN A 326 23.76 4.68 16.11
C ASN A 326 24.99 5.00 15.25
N GLU A 327 25.98 4.10 15.19
CA GLU A 327 27.17 4.28 14.35
C GLU A 327 26.81 4.22 12.86
N SER A 328 26.04 3.22 12.42
CA SER A 328 25.65 3.07 11.01
C SER A 328 24.95 4.32 10.46
N LEU A 329 24.06 4.94 11.26
CA LEU A 329 23.35 6.15 10.85
C LEU A 329 24.18 7.43 11.04
N SER A 330 25.12 7.47 11.99
CA SER A 330 26.02 8.62 12.18
C SER A 330 27.11 8.72 11.10
N ARG A 331 27.41 7.63 10.39
CA ARG A 331 28.37 7.60 9.27
C ARG A 331 27.85 8.28 7.99
N PHE A 332 26.56 8.65 7.92
CA PHE A 332 26.01 9.37 6.76
C PHE A 332 26.36 10.86 6.86
N PRO A 333 27.09 11.44 5.89
CA PRO A 333 27.38 12.87 5.90
C PRO A 333 26.11 13.68 5.59
N GLU A 334 26.08 14.93 6.06
CA GLU A 334 24.88 15.79 6.04
C GLU A 334 24.39 16.08 4.60
N ASP A 335 25.29 16.20 3.64
CA ASP A 335 24.95 16.37 2.21
C ASP A 335 24.18 15.15 1.67
N ARG A 336 24.62 13.94 2.01
CA ARG A 336 23.94 12.68 1.66
C ARG A 336 22.60 12.57 2.36
N VAL A 337 22.49 12.96 3.63
CA VAL A 337 21.22 13.03 4.38
C VAL A 337 20.24 14.00 3.70
N VAL A 338 20.71 15.19 3.31
CA VAL A 338 19.91 16.20 2.59
C VAL A 338 19.48 15.67 1.21
N ALA A 339 20.35 14.98 0.48
CA ALA A 339 20.04 14.36 -0.81
C ALA A 339 18.98 13.25 -0.67
N MET A 340 19.15 12.32 0.28
CA MET A 340 18.17 11.26 0.55
C MET A 340 16.81 11.84 0.95
N ARG A 341 16.81 12.84 1.82
CA ARG A 341 15.59 13.56 2.21
C ARG A 341 14.93 14.28 1.03
N LYS A 342 15.70 14.78 0.06
CA LYS A 342 15.17 15.39 -1.18
C LYS A 342 14.43 14.34 -2.01
N GLU A 343 14.93 13.12 -2.13
CA GLU A 343 14.21 12.02 -2.78
C GLU A 343 12.97 11.58 -2.01
N VAL A 344 13.06 11.38 -0.69
CA VAL A 344 11.89 11.06 0.16
C VAL A 344 10.78 12.11 -0.02
N VAL A 345 11.12 13.40 -0.02
CA VAL A 345 10.15 14.50 -0.24
C VAL A 345 9.59 14.50 -1.66
N LYS A 346 10.32 14.03 -2.68
CA LYS A 346 9.79 13.82 -4.03
C LYS A 346 8.77 12.68 -4.10
N LEU A 347 8.77 11.73 -3.16
CA LEU A 347 7.76 10.65 -3.12
C LEU A 347 6.37 11.17 -2.71
N ILE A 348 6.33 12.23 -1.89
CA ILE A 348 5.12 12.75 -1.22
C ILE A 348 3.94 13.03 -2.16
N PRO A 349 4.13 13.37 -3.46
CA PRO A 349 3.03 13.44 -4.40
C PRO A 349 3.34 12.91 -5.82
N LYS A 350 4.36 12.06 -5.99
CA LYS A 350 4.86 11.66 -7.33
C LYS A 350 3.78 11.08 -8.26
N ARG A 351 2.65 10.58 -7.71
CA ARG A 351 1.52 10.07 -8.51
C ARG A 351 0.64 11.15 -9.16
N VAL A 352 0.48 12.35 -8.58
CA VAL A 352 -0.37 13.41 -9.18
C VAL A 352 0.28 13.99 -10.43
N GLU A 353 1.60 14.21 -10.40
CA GLU A 353 2.35 14.63 -11.59
C GLU A 353 2.60 13.48 -12.56
N LYS A 354 2.98 12.28 -12.09
CA LYS A 354 3.23 11.15 -12.98
C LYS A 354 1.98 10.74 -13.77
N VAL A 355 0.81 10.60 -13.13
CA VAL A 355 -0.44 10.29 -13.86
C VAL A 355 -0.82 11.41 -14.83
N LYS A 356 -0.57 12.68 -14.51
CA LYS A 356 -0.78 13.81 -15.44
C LYS A 356 0.25 13.86 -16.59
N LYS A 357 1.45 13.32 -16.38
CA LYS A 357 2.55 13.29 -17.36
C LYS A 357 2.41 12.10 -18.30
N ASP A 358 2.25 10.89 -17.76
CA ASP A 358 2.05 9.66 -18.53
C ASP A 358 0.77 9.80 -19.40
N ALA A 359 -0.31 10.38 -18.87
CA ALA A 359 -1.53 10.67 -19.63
C ALA A 359 -1.41 11.83 -20.65
N LYS A 360 -0.30 12.59 -20.65
CA LYS A 360 0.06 13.59 -21.67
C LYS A 360 1.04 13.05 -22.73
N GLU A 361 1.75 11.97 -22.43
CA GLU A 361 2.74 11.34 -23.32
C GLU A 361 2.16 10.11 -24.05
N GLU A 362 0.84 9.88 -23.98
CA GLU A 362 0.10 8.72 -24.52
C GLU A 362 0.62 7.34 -24.08
N LYS A 363 1.52 7.31 -23.11
CA LYS A 363 2.00 6.10 -22.46
C LYS A 363 0.90 5.59 -21.56
N ASP A 364 0.21 4.56 -22.03
CA ASP A 364 -0.78 3.86 -21.22
C ASP A 364 -0.10 3.27 -19.96
N PRO A 365 -0.43 3.78 -18.75
CA PRO A 365 0.15 3.26 -17.51
C PRO A 365 -0.34 1.84 -17.18
N SER A 366 -1.29 1.29 -17.94
CA SER A 366 -1.81 -0.07 -17.82
C SER A 366 -0.97 -1.12 -18.54
N VAL A 367 -0.11 -0.76 -19.51
CA VAL A 367 0.78 -1.71 -20.22
C VAL A 367 1.72 -2.47 -19.27
N GLY A 368 1.95 -1.94 -18.05
CA GLY A 368 2.69 -2.62 -16.99
C GLY A 368 1.90 -3.56 -16.08
N PHE A 369 0.57 -3.69 -16.21
CA PHE A 369 -0.25 -4.54 -15.31
C PHE A 369 0.07 -6.03 -15.44
N ALA A 370 0.46 -6.49 -16.64
CA ALA A 370 0.69 -7.90 -16.96
C ALA A 370 2.17 -8.31 -17.05
N ALA A 371 3.11 -7.46 -16.59
CA ALA A 371 4.53 -7.82 -16.54
C ALA A 371 4.81 -8.75 -15.33
N TRP A 372 4.89 -10.05 -15.61
CA TRP A 372 5.01 -11.14 -14.65
C TRP A 372 6.08 -10.94 -13.56
N ASN A 373 5.67 -10.87 -12.29
CA ASN A 373 6.56 -10.81 -11.12
C ASN A 373 6.97 -12.21 -10.58
N CYS A 374 7.26 -13.18 -11.46
CA CYS A 374 7.53 -14.58 -11.07
C CYS A 374 8.73 -14.77 -10.11
N TRP A 375 9.65 -13.80 -10.02
CA TRP A 375 10.76 -13.82 -9.07
C TRP A 375 10.34 -13.92 -7.59
N LYS A 376 9.11 -13.52 -7.24
CA LYS A 376 8.58 -13.65 -5.86
C LYS A 376 8.48 -15.10 -5.37
N LEU A 377 8.28 -16.07 -6.27
CA LEU A 377 8.31 -17.49 -5.91
C LEU A 377 9.70 -17.91 -5.42
N LYS A 378 10.76 -17.55 -6.16
CA LYS A 378 12.15 -17.83 -5.80
C LYS A 378 12.55 -17.20 -4.46
N LEU A 379 12.08 -15.99 -4.17
CA LEU A 379 12.34 -15.32 -2.89
C LEU A 379 11.52 -15.88 -1.70
N SER A 380 10.52 -16.74 -1.96
CA SER A 380 9.64 -17.31 -0.92
C SER A 380 10.11 -18.65 -0.34
N GLY A 381 11.25 -19.18 -0.80
CA GLY A 381 11.91 -20.35 -0.19
C GLY A 381 11.19 -21.69 -0.41
N ILE A 382 10.30 -21.78 -1.40
CA ILE A 382 9.63 -23.04 -1.77
C ILE A 382 10.35 -23.64 -2.99
N MET A 383 10.86 -24.85 -2.80
CA MET A 383 11.92 -25.53 -3.58
C MET A 383 13.32 -24.97 -3.32
N GLY A 384 14.23 -25.87 -2.94
CA GLY A 384 15.57 -25.54 -2.47
C GLY A 384 16.53 -25.25 -3.62
N ASP A 385 17.09 -24.05 -3.59
CA ASP A 385 18.20 -23.58 -4.42
C ASP A 385 19.04 -22.58 -3.58
N PRO A 386 20.30 -22.27 -3.97
CA PRO A 386 21.35 -21.77 -3.06
C PRO A 386 21.16 -20.33 -2.50
N PRO A 387 22.00 -19.91 -1.52
CA PRO A 387 21.78 -18.69 -0.73
C PRO A 387 21.61 -17.39 -1.51
N LEU A 388 20.82 -16.48 -0.91
CA LEU A 388 20.38 -15.18 -1.44
C LEU A 388 21.49 -14.18 -1.79
N GLU A 389 22.77 -14.48 -1.53
CA GLU A 389 23.90 -13.54 -1.63
C GLU A 389 24.27 -13.12 -3.06
N GLN A 390 23.77 -13.79 -4.09
CA GLN A 390 24.07 -13.45 -5.50
C GLN A 390 23.06 -12.50 -6.17
N LEU A 391 22.07 -11.96 -5.44
CA LEU A 391 21.02 -11.08 -5.98
C LEU A 391 20.85 -9.72 -5.25
N PHE A 392 21.72 -9.38 -4.30
CA PHE A 392 21.61 -8.16 -3.47
C PHE A 392 22.92 -7.38 -3.34
#